data_AF-A0A3C0IBN3-F1
#
_entry.id   AF-A0A3C0IBN3-F1
#
_cell.length_a   1.000
_cell.length_b   1.000
_cell.length_c   1.000
_cell.angle_alpha   90.00
_cell.angle_beta   90.00
_cell.angle_gamma   90.00
#
_symmetry.space_group_name_H-M   'P 1'
#
loop_
_entity.id
_entity.type
_entity.pdbx_description
1 polymer ?
#
loop_
_entity_poly.entity_id
_entity_poly.type
_entity_poly.pdbx_seq_one_letter_code
_entity_poly.pdbx_strand_id
1 'polypeptide(L)' 'MKKVAIVQPNYIPWKGYFDMMNYVDEFILFDTVQYTKRDWRNRNL' A
#
# COMPACT_ATOMS: atom_id res chain seq x y z
N MET A 1 -1.46 -9.14 -21.21
CA MET A 1 -2.39 -9.15 -20.06
C MET A 1 -1.96 -8.01 -19.15
N LYS A 2 -2.87 -7.12 -18.73
CA LYS A 2 -2.53 -5.93 -17.94
C LYS A 2 -2.21 -6.31 -16.49
N LYS A 3 -1.10 -5.83 -15.95
CA LYS A 3 -0.67 -6.04 -14.56
C LYS A 3 -1.04 -4.81 -13.73
N VAL A 4 -1.70 -5.05 -12.60
CA VAL A 4 -2.14 -3.99 -11.70
C VAL A 4 -1.68 -4.32 -10.28
N ALA A 5 -1.08 -3.36 -9.58
CA ALA A 5 -0.79 -3.44 -8.16
C ALA A 5 -1.67 -2.46 -7.38
N ILE A 6 -2.18 -2.91 -6.23
CA ILE A 6 -2.99 -2.10 -5.32
C ILE A 6 -2.39 -2.26 -3.93
N VAL A 7 -2.06 -1.13 -3.27
CA VAL A 7 -1.45 -1.16 -1.93
C VAL A 7 -2.04 -0.11 -1.01
N GLN A 8 -2.11 -0.42 0.29
CA GLN A 8 -2.43 0.57 1.31
C GLN A 8 -1.27 1.57 1.47
N PRO A 9 -1.55 2.83 1.84
CA PRO A 9 -0.53 3.80 2.18
C PRO A 9 0.38 3.28 3.29
N ASN A 10 1.69 3.41 3.09
CA ASN A 10 2.69 3.12 4.11
C ASN A 10 3.33 4.43 4.59
N TYR A 11 3.83 4.45 5.83
CA TYR A 11 4.42 5.66 6.42
C TYR A 11 5.58 6.23 5.59
N ILE A 12 6.49 5.37 5.11
CA ILE A 12 7.60 5.73 4.22
C ILE A 12 7.71 4.69 3.11
N PRO A 13 7.76 5.11 1.83
CA PRO A 13 8.05 4.21 0.71
C PRO A 13 9.43 3.57 0.85
N TRP A 14 9.53 2.27 0.59
CA TRP A 14 10.77 1.49 0.65
C TRP A 14 11.08 0.89 -0.72
N LYS A 15 12.27 0.29 -0.90
CA LYS A 15 12.73 -0.18 -2.22
C LYS A 15 11.70 -1.07 -2.94
N GLY A 16 11.07 -2.02 -2.25
CA GLY A 16 10.06 -2.92 -2.84
C GLY A 16 8.80 -2.20 -3.32
N TYR A 17 8.48 -1.04 -2.76
CA TYR A 17 7.38 -0.17 -3.21
C TYR A 17 7.67 0.39 -4.61
N PHE A 18 8.90 0.85 -4.83
CA PHE A 18 9.37 1.34 -6.13
C PHE A 18 9.57 0.21 -7.13
N ASP A 19 10.10 -0.93 -6.69
CA ASP A 19 10.21 -2.11 -7.54
C ASP A 19 8.83 -2.53 -8.05
N MET A 20 7.82 -2.58 -7.19
CA MET A 20 6.45 -2.92 -7.55
C MET A 20 5.83 -1.93 -8.54
N MET A 21 6.04 -0.62 -8.35
CA MET A 21 5.65 0.40 -9.34
C MET A 21 6.28 0.15 -10.71
N ASN A 22 7.54 -0.32 -10.76
CA ASN A 22 8.23 -0.63 -12.01
C ASN A 22 7.76 -1.94 -12.68
N TYR A 23 7.10 -2.84 -11.96
CA TYR A 23 6.67 -4.16 -12.48
C TYR A 23 5.23 -4.19 -13.00
N VAL A 24 4.44 -3.13 -12.84
CA VAL A 24 3.02 -3.08 -13.19
C VAL A 24 2.68 -1.97 -14.18
N ASP A 25 1.60 -2.16 -14.93
CA ASP A 25 1.10 -1.14 -15.87
C ASP A 25 0.32 -0.05 -15.12
N GLU A 26 -0.35 -0.42 -14.02
CA GLU A 26 -1.07 0.51 -13.15
C GLU A 26 -0.78 0.23 -11.68
N PHE A 27 -0.52 1.31 -10.94
CA PHE A 27 -0.28 1.29 -9.51
C PHE A 27 -1.32 2.14 -8.80
N ILE A 28 -2.10 1.53 -7.92
CA ILE A 28 -3.22 2.17 -7.22
C ILE A 28 -2.90 2.26 -5.73
N LEU A 29 -2.95 3.48 -5.20
CA LEU A 29 -2.96 3.73 -3.76
C LEU A 29 -4.38 3.52 -3.23
N PHE A 30 -4.55 2.56 -2.33
CA PHE A 30 -5.84 2.26 -1.70
C PHE A 30 -5.98 3.02 -0.38
N ASP A 31 -6.21 4.32 -0.51
CA ASP A 31 -6.27 5.30 0.59
C ASP A 31 -7.64 5.39 1.29
N THR A 32 -8.68 4.80 0.70
CA THR A 32 -10.06 4.83 1.21
C THR A 32 -10.41 3.67 2.16
N VAL A 33 -9.41 2.91 2.63
CA VAL A 33 -9.65 1.80 3.56
C VAL A 33 -10.09 2.29 4.93
N GLN A 34 -11.08 1.60 5.49
CA GLN A 34 -11.55 1.86 6.83
C GLN A 34 -10.43 1.54 7.83
N TYR A 35 -10.11 2.51 8.68
CA TYR A 35 -9.10 2.34 9.73
C TYR A 35 -9.44 1.14 10.62
N THR A 36 -8.50 0.22 10.76
CA THR A 36 -8.67 -0.99 11.58
C THR A 36 -8.38 -0.66 13.05
N LYS A 37 -9.44 -0.50 13.84
CA LYS A 37 -9.33 -0.29 15.29
C LYS A 37 -8.75 -1.55 15.96
N ARG A 38 -7.76 -1.38 16.84
CA ARG A 38 -7.07 -2.46 17.59
C ARG A 38 -6.17 -3.39 16.75
N ASP A 39 -5.72 -2.96 15.57
CA ASP A 39 -4.67 -3.68 14.83
C ASP A 39 -3.32 -3.58 15.56
N TRP A 40 -2.47 -4.61 15.48
CA TRP A 40 -1.14 -4.63 16.11
C TRP A 40 -0.21 -3.51 15.58
N ARG A 41 -0.48 -2.99 14.37
CA ARG A 41 0.19 -1.82 13.81
C ARG A 41 -0.25 -0.52 14.47
N ASN A 42 -1.43 -0.51 15.08
CA ASN A 42 -1.94 0.62 15.82
C ASN A 42 -1.57 0.52 17.31
N ARG A 43 -0.39 1.02 17.65
CA ARG A 43 0.14 0.98 19.03
C ARG A 43 -0.16 2.21 19.88
N ASN A 44 -0.81 3.22 19.30
CA ASN A 44 -1.29 4.38 20.04
C ASN A 44 -2.82 4.28 20.16
N LEU A 45 -3.30 4.38 21.40
CA LEU A 45 -4.70 4.61 21.76
C LEU A 45 -4.91 6.12 21.93
#